data_AF-A0A6S7G397-F1
#
_entry.id   AF-A0A6S7G397-F1
#
_cell.length_a   1.000
_cell.length_b   1.000
_cell.length_c   1.000
_cell.angle_alpha   90.00
_cell.angle_beta   90.00
_cell.angle_gamma   90.00
#
_symmetry.space_group_name_H-M   'P 1'
#
loop_
_entity.id
_entity.type
_entity.pdbx_description
1 polymer ?
#
loop_
_entity_poly.entity_id
_entity_poly.type
_entity_poly.pdbx_seq_one_letter_code
_entity_poly.pdbx_strand_id
1 'polypeptide(L)'
;MDGLKRAKIKRGAQHAQATKIWNKAELLINGEMNEVNIEKLRVILATYDAKIELLRKLDETVSDLIEDEKGLETEIFEADDYLTELTKKRCTIELFINQSTIHSNSLDSHMATTTPQNGHVFPTQIKDPTARKNIVFQAKLCFNCLNNHRVSDCNSRNRCRGCHKKHHTSLCNKTNKDATKNTGKNQPTRRQNPGPCPHVSVIQRLLWETNTPQKLPLIR
;
A
#
# COMPACT_ATOMS: atom_id res chain seq x y z
N MET A 1 -20.32 -10.29 -49.31
CA MET A 1 -19.49 -10.15 -48.10
C MET A 1 -20.36 -10.52 -46.91
N ASP A 2 -20.01 -11.59 -46.22
CA ASP A 2 -20.69 -12.08 -45.01
C ASP A 2 -20.63 -11.05 -43.85
N GLY A 3 -21.57 -11.14 -42.89
CA GLY A 3 -21.63 -10.32 -41.68
C GLY A 3 -20.42 -10.50 -40.77
N LEU A 4 -20.13 -11.74 -40.36
CA LEU A 4 -19.02 -12.08 -39.46
C LEU A 4 -17.68 -11.57 -40.02
N LYS A 5 -17.42 -11.84 -41.31
CA LYS A 5 -16.21 -11.35 -42.00
C LYS A 5 -16.08 -9.82 -41.97
N ARG A 6 -17.19 -9.07 -42.07
CA ARG A 6 -17.17 -7.60 -41.98
C ARG A 6 -16.93 -7.10 -40.54
N ALA A 7 -17.44 -7.81 -39.53
CA ALA A 7 -17.18 -7.50 -38.13
C ALA A 7 -15.70 -7.71 -37.77
N LYS A 8 -15.13 -8.89 -38.08
CA LYS A 8 -13.71 -9.19 -37.83
C LYS A 8 -12.75 -8.22 -38.54
N ILE A 9 -13.06 -7.80 -39.79
CA ILE A 9 -12.27 -6.76 -40.49
C ILE A 9 -12.31 -5.41 -39.77
N LYS A 10 -13.50 -4.98 -39.30
CA LYS A 10 -13.62 -3.73 -38.51
C LYS A 10 -12.80 -3.83 -37.21
N ARG A 11 -12.88 -4.96 -36.49
CA ARG A 11 -12.14 -5.18 -35.25
C ARG A 11 -10.63 -5.14 -35.46
N GLY A 12 -10.10 -5.87 -36.44
CA GLY A 12 -8.67 -5.83 -36.78
C GLY A 12 -8.18 -4.43 -37.14
N ALA A 13 -8.99 -3.63 -37.84
CA ALA A 13 -8.69 -2.22 -38.10
C ALA A 13 -8.68 -1.36 -36.82
N GLN A 14 -9.53 -1.66 -35.83
CA GLN A 14 -9.49 -1.01 -34.52
C GLN A 14 -8.29 -1.48 -33.66
N HIS A 15 -7.89 -2.76 -33.69
CA HIS A 15 -6.64 -3.24 -33.04
C HIS A 15 -5.44 -2.45 -33.56
N ALA A 16 -5.31 -2.34 -34.89
CA ALA A 16 -4.25 -1.56 -35.54
C ALA A 16 -4.29 -0.05 -35.20
N GLN A 17 -5.45 0.50 -34.83
CA GLN A 17 -5.56 1.88 -34.31
C GLN A 17 -5.17 1.96 -32.83
N ALA A 18 -5.60 1.01 -31.99
CA ALA A 18 -5.24 0.95 -30.58
C ALA A 18 -3.71 0.83 -30.39
N THR A 19 -3.04 -0.04 -31.14
CA THR A 19 -1.56 -0.12 -31.14
C THR A 19 -0.91 1.21 -31.56
N LYS A 20 -1.44 1.90 -32.58
CA LYS A 20 -0.91 3.23 -32.99
C LYS A 20 -1.14 4.33 -31.95
N ILE A 21 -2.15 4.20 -31.09
CA ILE A 21 -2.38 5.12 -29.97
C ILE A 21 -1.45 4.75 -28.79
N TRP A 22 -1.27 3.46 -28.50
CA TRP A 22 -0.30 3.00 -27.49
C TRP A 22 1.11 3.50 -27.80
N ASN A 23 1.62 3.31 -29.01
CA ASN A 23 2.99 3.74 -29.36
C ASN A 23 3.18 5.27 -29.20
N LYS A 24 2.11 6.08 -29.35
CA LYS A 24 2.16 7.52 -29.05
C LYS A 24 2.18 7.80 -27.55
N ALA A 25 1.48 7.00 -26.75
CA ALA A 25 1.51 7.08 -25.29
C ALA A 25 2.89 6.70 -24.75
N GLU A 26 3.45 5.60 -25.24
CA GLU A 26 4.75 5.05 -24.86
C GLU A 26 5.90 6.05 -25.13
N LEU A 27 5.87 6.75 -26.27
CA LEU A 27 6.83 7.83 -26.57
C LEU A 27 6.73 9.05 -25.63
N LEU A 28 5.56 9.29 -25.01
CA LEU A 28 5.36 10.38 -24.03
C LEU A 28 5.70 9.91 -22.60
N ILE A 29 5.42 8.65 -22.27
CA ILE A 29 5.77 8.00 -20.98
C ILE A 29 7.30 7.87 -20.85
N ASN A 30 7.97 7.49 -21.92
CA ASN A 30 9.44 7.39 -21.97
C ASN A 30 10.12 8.75 -22.23
N GLY A 31 9.35 9.83 -22.37
CA GLY A 31 9.83 11.19 -22.59
C GLY A 31 9.89 12.02 -21.31
N GLU A 32 9.98 13.34 -21.47
CA GLU A 32 9.98 14.27 -20.35
C GLU A 32 8.61 14.35 -19.65
N MET A 33 8.62 14.19 -18.32
CA MET A 33 7.50 14.54 -17.44
C MET A 33 7.33 16.06 -17.36
N ASN A 34 6.71 16.65 -18.39
CA ASN A 34 6.26 18.04 -18.40
C ASN A 34 4.73 18.12 -18.60
N GLU A 35 4.12 19.21 -18.14
CA GLU A 35 2.66 19.39 -18.11
C GLU A 35 2.00 19.19 -19.49
N VAL A 36 2.65 19.67 -20.54
CA VAL A 36 2.19 19.56 -21.93
C VAL A 36 2.17 18.09 -22.41
N ASN A 37 3.13 17.27 -21.98
CA ASN A 37 3.14 15.84 -22.28
C ASN A 37 2.12 15.05 -21.42
N ILE A 38 1.90 15.46 -20.17
CA ILE A 38 0.87 14.89 -19.30
C ILE A 38 -0.54 15.15 -19.86
N GLU A 39 -0.81 16.35 -20.37
CA GLU A 39 -2.11 16.65 -21.00
C GLU A 39 -2.32 15.88 -22.30
N LYS A 40 -1.29 15.74 -23.15
CA LYS A 40 -1.35 14.82 -24.31
C LYS A 40 -1.68 13.40 -23.88
N LEU A 41 -1.11 12.91 -22.76
CA LEU A 41 -1.41 11.58 -22.22
C LEU A 41 -2.85 11.46 -21.70
N ARG A 42 -3.43 12.50 -21.10
CA ARG A 42 -4.86 12.52 -20.70
C ARG A 42 -5.80 12.40 -21.92
N VAL A 43 -5.54 13.18 -22.97
CA VAL A 43 -6.30 13.11 -24.24
C VAL A 43 -6.14 11.75 -24.91
N ILE A 44 -4.93 11.18 -24.87
CA ILE A 44 -4.65 9.82 -25.35
C ILE A 44 -5.41 8.76 -24.53
N LEU A 45 -5.44 8.86 -23.20
CA LEU A 45 -6.16 7.94 -22.32
C LEU A 45 -7.66 7.93 -22.63
N ALA A 46 -8.30 9.10 -22.73
CA ALA A 46 -9.70 9.20 -23.11
C ALA A 46 -9.99 8.64 -24.51
N THR A 47 -9.06 8.83 -25.46
CA THR A 47 -9.13 8.23 -26.80
C THR A 47 -8.97 6.70 -26.74
N TYR A 48 -8.16 6.18 -25.83
CA TYR A 48 -7.88 4.75 -25.65
C TYR A 48 -9.08 4.02 -25.01
N ASP A 49 -9.70 4.62 -24.00
CA ASP A 49 -10.92 4.11 -23.35
C ASP A 49 -12.07 4.00 -24.36
N ALA A 50 -12.23 5.00 -25.24
CA ALA A 50 -13.19 4.95 -26.34
C ALA A 50 -12.87 3.87 -27.40
N LYS A 51 -11.61 3.40 -27.50
CA LYS A 51 -11.24 2.27 -28.36
C LYS A 51 -11.49 0.92 -27.70
N ILE A 52 -11.21 0.77 -26.40
CA ILE A 52 -11.56 -0.43 -25.64
C ILE A 52 -13.07 -0.68 -25.71
N GLU A 53 -13.88 0.35 -25.48
CA GLU A 53 -15.34 0.28 -25.55
C GLU A 53 -15.88 -0.05 -26.95
N LEU A 54 -15.24 0.47 -28.01
CA LEU A 54 -15.60 0.12 -29.39
C LEU A 54 -15.22 -1.32 -29.76
N LEU A 55 -14.15 -1.86 -29.16
CA LEU A 55 -13.71 -3.23 -29.38
C LEU A 55 -14.65 -4.22 -28.72
N ARG A 56 -14.98 -4.03 -27.43
CA ARG A 56 -15.98 -4.85 -26.73
C ARG A 56 -17.26 -5.04 -27.53
N LYS A 57 -17.80 -3.97 -28.13
CA LYS A 57 -19.00 -4.02 -28.98
C LYS A 57 -18.81 -4.76 -30.30
N LEU A 58 -17.59 -4.74 -30.86
CA LEU A 58 -17.24 -5.53 -32.04
C LEU A 58 -17.01 -7.01 -31.68
N ASP A 59 -16.52 -7.30 -30.48
CA ASP A 59 -16.36 -8.67 -29.96
C ASP A 59 -17.72 -9.29 -29.60
N GLU A 60 -18.61 -8.54 -28.94
CA GLU A 60 -20.04 -8.88 -28.77
C GLU A 60 -20.69 -9.18 -30.13
N THR A 61 -20.53 -8.27 -31.12
CA THR A 61 -21.05 -8.48 -32.49
C THR A 61 -20.42 -9.68 -33.21
N VAL A 62 -19.18 -10.06 -32.89
CA VAL A 62 -18.51 -11.24 -33.48
C VAL A 62 -19.00 -12.52 -32.80
N SER A 63 -19.16 -12.51 -31.48
CA SER A 63 -19.75 -13.61 -30.68
C SER A 63 -21.17 -13.95 -31.17
N ASP A 64 -22.03 -12.94 -31.33
CA ASP A 64 -23.41 -13.08 -31.83
C ASP A 64 -23.50 -13.63 -33.26
N LEU A 65 -22.39 -13.67 -34.01
CA LEU A 65 -22.31 -14.07 -35.42
C LEU A 65 -21.48 -15.36 -35.64
N ILE A 66 -21.09 -16.07 -34.57
CA ILE A 66 -20.44 -17.39 -34.67
C ILE A 66 -21.42 -18.47 -34.24
N GLU A 67 -21.80 -19.33 -35.19
CA GLU A 67 -22.70 -20.46 -34.96
C GLU A 67 -21.97 -21.71 -34.46
N ASP A 68 -20.63 -21.77 -34.56
CA ASP A 68 -19.82 -22.94 -34.18
C ASP A 68 -19.13 -22.77 -32.81
N GLU A 69 -19.49 -23.64 -31.86
CA GLU A 69 -19.08 -23.60 -30.45
C GLU A 69 -17.54 -23.53 -30.28
N LYS A 70 -16.79 -24.28 -31.08
CA LYS A 70 -15.33 -24.35 -31.00
C LYS A 70 -14.64 -23.10 -31.57
N GLY A 71 -15.16 -22.53 -32.65
CA GLY A 71 -14.75 -21.24 -33.17
C GLY A 71 -15.05 -20.13 -32.17
N LEU A 72 -16.19 -20.20 -31.48
CA LEU A 72 -16.59 -19.25 -30.46
C LEU A 72 -15.67 -19.28 -29.24
N GLU A 73 -15.33 -20.46 -28.69
CA GLU A 73 -14.34 -20.60 -27.59
C GLU A 73 -13.00 -19.95 -27.96
N THR A 74 -12.50 -20.23 -29.17
CA THR A 74 -11.21 -19.72 -29.65
C THR A 74 -11.26 -18.19 -29.79
N GLU A 75 -12.35 -17.68 -30.35
CA GLU A 75 -12.57 -16.25 -30.59
C GLU A 75 -12.69 -15.43 -29.29
N ILE A 76 -13.44 -15.94 -28.31
CA ILE A 76 -13.59 -15.31 -26.99
C ILE A 76 -12.23 -15.21 -26.31
N PHE A 77 -11.41 -16.28 -26.36
CA PHE A 77 -10.08 -16.28 -25.75
C PHE A 77 -9.13 -15.26 -26.40
N GLU A 78 -9.12 -15.15 -27.73
CA GLU A 78 -8.32 -14.13 -28.44
C GLU A 78 -8.78 -12.70 -28.12
N ALA A 79 -10.10 -12.47 -27.97
CA ALA A 79 -10.65 -11.18 -27.58
C ALA A 79 -10.29 -10.80 -26.14
N ASP A 80 -10.45 -11.73 -25.19
CA ASP A 80 -10.21 -11.48 -23.76
C ASP A 80 -8.73 -11.22 -23.45
N ASP A 81 -7.77 -11.93 -24.05
CA ASP A 81 -6.35 -11.63 -23.84
C ASP A 81 -5.97 -10.27 -24.46
N TYR A 82 -6.50 -9.92 -25.63
CA TYR A 82 -6.25 -8.60 -26.23
C TYR A 82 -6.88 -7.46 -25.40
N LEU A 83 -8.13 -7.59 -24.95
CA LEU A 83 -8.76 -6.63 -24.04
C LEU A 83 -8.00 -6.53 -22.70
N THR A 84 -7.43 -7.64 -22.23
CA THR A 84 -6.56 -7.67 -21.06
C THR A 84 -5.23 -6.94 -21.32
N GLU A 85 -4.63 -7.07 -22.51
CA GLU A 85 -3.44 -6.32 -22.92
C GLU A 85 -3.71 -4.80 -23.01
N LEU A 86 -4.84 -4.41 -23.62
CA LEU A 86 -5.28 -3.01 -23.65
C LEU A 86 -5.54 -2.47 -22.24
N THR A 87 -6.16 -3.25 -21.35
CA THR A 87 -6.44 -2.83 -19.97
C THR A 87 -5.16 -2.62 -19.17
N LYS A 88 -4.12 -3.46 -19.36
CA LYS A 88 -2.78 -3.24 -18.80
C LYS A 88 -2.18 -1.92 -19.32
N LYS A 89 -2.22 -1.69 -20.64
CA LYS A 89 -1.72 -0.46 -21.30
C LYS A 89 -2.42 0.80 -20.82
N ARG A 90 -3.75 0.78 -20.72
CA ARG A 90 -4.58 1.85 -20.11
C ARG A 90 -4.08 2.19 -18.70
N CYS A 91 -3.91 1.18 -17.85
CA CYS A 91 -3.47 1.34 -16.47
C CYS A 91 -2.07 2.00 -16.39
N THR A 92 -1.13 1.64 -17.26
CA THR A 92 0.20 2.28 -17.32
C THR A 92 0.12 3.79 -17.59
N ILE A 93 -0.75 4.23 -18.51
CA ILE A 93 -0.97 5.65 -18.82
C ILE A 93 -1.57 6.38 -17.61
N GLU A 94 -2.61 5.80 -17.01
CA GLU A 94 -3.29 6.35 -15.84
C GLU A 94 -2.36 6.46 -14.62
N LEU A 95 -1.50 5.46 -14.37
CA LEU A 95 -0.49 5.49 -13.32
C LEU A 95 0.56 6.58 -13.54
N PHE A 96 1.05 6.76 -14.77
CA PHE A 96 2.02 7.81 -15.10
C PHE A 96 1.44 9.23 -14.89
N ILE A 97 0.20 9.46 -15.35
CA ILE A 97 -0.52 10.72 -15.10
C ILE A 97 -0.70 10.95 -13.60
N ASN A 98 -1.11 9.94 -12.83
CA ASN A 98 -1.29 10.06 -11.38
C ASN A 98 0.03 10.23 -10.61
N GLN A 99 1.15 9.71 -11.11
CA GLN A 99 2.47 9.99 -10.53
C GLN A 99 2.84 11.47 -10.72
N SER A 100 2.55 12.06 -11.88
CA SER A 100 2.83 13.48 -12.14
C SER A 100 2.05 14.44 -11.24
N THR A 101 0.77 14.14 -10.93
CA THR A 101 -0.05 14.99 -10.04
C THR A 101 0.38 14.91 -8.58
N ILE A 102 1.07 13.84 -8.16
CA ILE A 102 1.71 13.75 -6.84
C ILE A 102 2.98 14.60 -6.79
N HIS A 103 3.75 14.67 -7.88
CA HIS A 103 4.99 15.46 -7.95
C HIS A 103 4.75 16.97 -7.92
N SER A 104 3.74 17.50 -8.63
CA SER A 104 3.43 18.94 -8.60
C SER A 104 2.98 19.40 -7.21
N ASN A 105 2.02 18.70 -6.59
CA ASN A 105 1.54 18.98 -5.23
C ASN A 105 2.62 18.87 -4.13
N SER A 106 3.82 18.37 -4.44
CA SER A 106 4.94 18.28 -3.49
C SER A 106 5.85 19.51 -3.48
N LEU A 107 5.70 20.46 -4.41
CA LEU A 107 6.63 21.60 -4.56
C LEU A 107 6.14 22.90 -3.91
N ASP A 108 4.82 23.12 -3.84
CA ASP A 108 4.24 24.37 -3.29
C ASP A 108 4.27 24.45 -1.74
N SER A 109 4.71 23.40 -1.04
CA SER A 109 4.68 23.30 0.43
C SER A 109 5.81 24.08 1.14
N HIS A 110 6.44 25.06 0.48
CA HIS A 110 7.65 25.73 0.98
C HIS A 110 7.71 27.26 0.79
N MET A 111 6.63 27.99 1.07
CA MET A 111 6.72 29.32 1.74
C MET A 111 5.39 29.73 2.42
N ALA A 112 5.14 29.21 3.63
CA ALA A 112 4.01 29.64 4.47
C ALA A 112 4.36 29.57 5.97
N THR A 113 5.06 30.59 6.48
CA THR A 113 5.53 30.66 7.88
C THR A 113 4.41 31.07 8.83
N THR A 114 3.42 30.21 9.05
CA THR A 114 2.43 30.37 10.14
C THR A 114 1.97 29.02 10.70
N THR A 115 2.40 28.75 11.93
CA THR A 115 1.91 27.66 12.79
C THR A 115 1.03 28.27 13.89
N PRO A 116 0.01 27.58 14.47
CA PRO A 116 -0.67 26.34 14.08
C PRO A 116 -2.17 26.56 13.75
N GLN A 117 -2.89 25.50 13.35
CA GLN A 117 -4.06 24.94 14.08
C GLN A 117 -4.69 23.76 13.30
N ASN A 118 -4.91 22.66 14.04
CA ASN A 118 -5.75 21.49 13.77
C ASN A 118 -6.70 21.51 12.55
N GLY A 119 -6.43 20.68 11.51
CA GLY A 119 -7.37 20.53 10.39
C GLY A 119 -7.09 19.44 9.35
N HIS A 120 -6.14 18.52 9.56
CA HIS A 120 -5.75 17.57 8.51
C HIS A 120 -6.88 16.57 8.21
N VAL A 121 -7.50 16.71 7.03
CA VAL A 121 -8.57 15.82 6.57
C VAL A 121 -8.04 14.39 6.52
N PHE A 122 -8.60 13.52 7.34
CA PHE A 122 -8.27 12.10 7.34
C PHE A 122 -9.17 11.36 6.35
N PRO A 123 -8.68 10.40 5.55
CA PRO A 123 -9.49 9.59 4.66
C PRO A 123 -10.29 8.53 5.45
N THR A 124 -11.27 9.00 6.24
CA THR A 124 -12.22 8.17 7.01
C THR A 124 -13.15 7.34 6.13
N GLN A 125 -13.25 7.67 4.84
CA GLN A 125 -14.03 6.92 3.85
C GLN A 125 -13.36 5.61 3.37
N ILE A 126 -12.04 5.45 3.56
CA ILE A 126 -11.33 4.24 3.12
C ILE A 126 -11.58 3.10 4.12
N LYS A 127 -12.39 2.12 3.72
CA LYS A 127 -12.82 1.00 4.58
C LYS A 127 -11.68 0.04 4.96
N ASP A 128 -10.76 -0.26 4.04
CA ASP A 128 -9.64 -1.18 4.28
C ASP A 128 -8.54 -0.55 5.17
N PRO A 129 -8.16 -1.18 6.30
CA PRO A 129 -7.03 -0.77 7.13
C PRO A 129 -5.66 -0.79 6.40
N THR A 130 -5.50 -1.61 5.36
CA THR A 130 -4.22 -1.79 4.66
C THR A 130 -3.91 -0.59 3.77
N ALA A 131 -4.86 -0.18 2.93
CA ALA A 131 -4.83 1.07 2.17
C ALA A 131 -4.59 2.30 3.07
N ARG A 132 -5.26 2.38 4.24
CA ARG A 132 -5.01 3.46 5.22
C ARG A 132 -3.57 3.50 5.74
N LYS A 133 -2.90 2.35 5.88
CA LYS A 133 -1.47 2.29 6.24
C LYS A 133 -0.56 2.65 5.07
N ASN A 134 -0.88 2.20 3.86
CA ASN A 134 -0.09 2.49 2.66
C ASN A 134 -0.04 4.00 2.40
N ILE A 135 -1.16 4.71 2.58
CA ILE A 135 -1.22 6.18 2.48
C ILE A 135 -0.33 6.84 3.54
N VAL A 136 -0.40 6.41 4.81
CA VAL A 136 0.44 6.95 5.89
C VAL A 136 1.94 6.66 5.66
N PHE A 137 2.27 5.51 5.06
CA PHE A 137 3.62 5.16 4.65
C PHE A 137 4.14 6.03 3.49
N GLN A 138 3.34 6.19 2.43
CA GLN A 138 3.66 7.02 1.26
C GLN A 138 3.83 8.51 1.65
N ALA A 139 2.95 9.03 2.50
CA ALA A 139 3.01 10.38 3.04
C ALA A 139 4.10 10.56 4.13
N LYS A 140 4.86 9.49 4.48
CA LYS A 140 5.94 9.49 5.48
C LYS A 140 5.50 9.95 6.88
N LEU A 141 4.20 9.81 7.20
CA LEU A 141 3.61 10.30 8.45
C LEU A 141 3.79 9.30 9.61
N CYS A 142 3.78 9.81 10.83
CA CYS A 142 3.93 9.01 12.03
C CYS A 142 2.71 8.11 12.24
N PHE A 143 2.86 6.78 12.14
CA PHE A 143 1.77 5.82 12.38
C PHE A 143 1.07 5.95 13.75
N ASN A 144 1.60 6.70 14.73
CA ASN A 144 1.03 6.88 16.06
C ASN A 144 0.18 8.15 16.26
N CYS A 145 0.52 9.25 15.57
CA CYS A 145 -0.17 10.55 15.71
C CYS A 145 -0.34 11.32 14.39
N LEU A 146 0.03 10.73 13.26
CA LEU A 146 -0.21 11.21 11.89
C LEU A 146 0.50 12.51 11.48
N ASN A 147 1.34 13.08 12.34
CA ASN A 147 2.20 14.22 12.00
C ASN A 147 3.52 13.75 11.34
N ASN A 148 4.23 14.67 10.69
CA ASN A 148 5.54 14.42 10.07
C ASN A 148 6.63 14.13 11.14
N HIS A 149 6.96 12.84 11.34
CA HIS A 149 8.13 12.28 12.06
C HIS A 149 8.02 10.73 12.07
N ARG A 150 9.06 10.01 12.52
CA ARG A 150 8.98 8.53 12.66
C ARG A 150 8.40 8.14 14.02
N VAL A 151 7.90 6.90 14.12
CA VAL A 151 7.29 6.36 15.36
C VAL A 151 8.29 6.24 16.52
N SER A 152 9.59 6.11 16.21
CA SER A 152 10.71 6.20 17.16
C SER A 152 10.72 7.53 17.89
N ASP A 153 10.60 8.62 17.13
CA ASP A 153 10.77 10.02 17.56
C ASP A 153 9.43 10.60 18.09
N CYS A 154 8.40 9.76 18.16
CA CYS A 154 7.06 10.15 18.52
C CYS A 154 6.88 10.27 20.04
N ASN A 155 6.95 11.51 20.51
CA ASN A 155 6.65 11.94 21.88
C ASN A 155 5.18 11.73 22.31
N SER A 156 4.26 11.43 21.37
CA SER A 156 2.86 11.21 21.71
C SER A 156 2.67 9.94 22.56
N ARG A 157 2.07 10.12 23.74
CA ARG A 157 1.67 9.03 24.63
C ARG A 157 0.48 8.21 24.10
N ASN A 158 -0.10 8.58 22.95
CA ASN A 158 -1.23 7.89 22.32
C ASN A 158 -1.01 6.37 22.19
N ARG A 159 -2.11 5.62 22.24
CA ARG A 159 -2.20 4.17 22.01
C ARG A 159 -3.53 3.88 21.32
N CYS A 160 -3.53 2.91 20.40
CA CYS A 160 -4.72 2.50 19.69
C CYS A 160 -5.83 2.03 20.66
N ARG A 161 -7.04 2.57 20.55
CA ARG A 161 -8.16 2.23 21.46
C ARG A 161 -8.60 0.76 21.38
N GLY A 162 -8.39 0.09 20.25
CA GLY A 162 -8.78 -1.31 20.03
C GLY A 162 -7.69 -2.37 20.28
N CYS A 163 -6.44 -1.98 20.56
CA CYS A 163 -5.36 -2.97 20.86
C CYS A 163 -4.17 -2.45 21.68
N HIS A 164 -4.22 -1.20 22.15
CA HIS A 164 -3.25 -0.55 23.05
C HIS A 164 -1.77 -0.51 22.59
N LYS A 165 -1.47 -0.80 21.31
CA LYS A 165 -0.13 -0.61 20.70
C LYS A 165 0.10 0.85 20.27
N LYS A 166 1.37 1.24 20.04
CA LYS A 166 1.75 2.54 19.43
C LYS A 166 1.33 2.58 17.94
N HIS A 167 0.06 2.85 17.68
CA HIS A 167 -0.45 3.37 16.40
C HIS A 167 -1.74 4.16 16.62
N HIS A 168 -2.07 5.04 15.68
CA HIS A 168 -3.32 5.78 15.65
C HIS A 168 -4.50 4.82 15.43
N THR A 169 -5.60 5.02 16.16
CA THR A 169 -6.73 4.05 16.22
C THR A 169 -7.31 3.72 14.85
N SER A 170 -7.36 4.67 13.91
CA SER A 170 -7.84 4.42 12.54
C SER A 170 -6.97 3.45 11.73
N LEU A 171 -5.70 3.26 12.09
CA LEU A 171 -4.77 2.34 11.41
C LEU A 171 -4.78 0.91 11.99
N CYS A 172 -5.72 0.60 12.90
CA CYS A 172 -5.85 -0.73 13.45
C CYS A 172 -6.56 -1.70 12.48
N ASN A 173 -6.06 -2.93 12.39
CA ASN A 173 -6.74 -4.04 11.71
C ASN A 173 -7.66 -4.83 12.65
N LYS A 174 -7.55 -4.66 13.98
CA LYS A 174 -8.52 -5.25 14.90
C LYS A 174 -9.83 -4.48 14.82
N THR A 175 -10.91 -5.21 14.58
CA THR A 175 -12.26 -4.67 14.86
C THR A 175 -12.51 -4.75 16.37
N ASN A 176 -13.46 -3.98 16.89
CA ASN A 176 -13.76 -3.99 18.34
C ASN A 176 -14.32 -5.33 18.87
N LYS A 177 -14.46 -6.37 18.03
CA LYS A 177 -14.91 -7.70 18.46
C LYS A 177 -13.79 -8.59 19.02
N ASP A 178 -12.52 -8.29 18.72
CA ASP A 178 -11.36 -9.10 19.09
C ASP A 178 -10.76 -8.74 20.47
N ALA A 179 -11.64 -8.37 21.41
CA ALA A 179 -11.32 -7.84 22.74
C ALA A 179 -11.31 -8.91 23.86
N THR A 180 -11.34 -10.19 23.51
CA THR A 180 -11.31 -11.29 24.49
C THR A 180 -10.37 -12.42 24.03
N LYS A 181 -9.39 -12.75 24.89
CA LYS A 181 -8.34 -13.78 24.67
C LYS A 181 -7.32 -13.40 23.57
N ASN A 182 -6.06 -13.84 23.61
CA ASN A 182 -5.41 -14.76 24.55
C ASN A 182 -4.08 -14.20 25.08
N THR A 183 -3.63 -14.69 26.23
CA THR A 183 -2.29 -14.44 26.79
C THR A 183 -1.22 -15.18 25.99
N GLY A 184 -0.05 -14.55 25.80
CA GLY A 184 1.07 -15.14 25.05
C GLY A 184 2.35 -14.36 25.24
N LYS A 185 3.31 -14.96 25.95
CA LYS A 185 4.58 -14.32 26.34
C LYS A 185 5.43 -13.95 25.12
N ASN A 186 5.95 -12.72 25.07
CA ASN A 186 7.38 -12.48 24.85
C ASN A 186 7.77 -11.03 25.17
N GLN A 187 8.91 -10.89 25.87
CA GLN A 187 9.43 -9.63 26.40
C GLN A 187 10.46 -9.03 25.43
N PRO A 188 10.41 -7.72 25.09
CA PRO A 188 11.43 -7.10 24.27
C PRO A 188 12.74 -6.95 25.07
N THR A 189 13.86 -7.40 24.49
CA THR A 189 15.19 -7.28 25.10
C THR A 189 15.67 -5.82 25.09
N ARG A 190 15.83 -5.24 26.28
CA ARG A 190 16.25 -3.85 26.46
C ARG A 190 17.77 -3.72 26.22
N ARG A 191 18.18 -3.44 24.98
CA ARG A 191 19.54 -2.92 24.72
C ARG A 191 19.74 -1.60 25.47
N GLN A 192 20.84 -1.49 26.20
CA GLN A 192 21.34 -0.26 26.84
C GLN A 192 22.85 -0.18 26.61
N ASN A 193 23.36 1.03 26.41
CA ASN A 193 24.78 1.35 26.36
C ASN A 193 24.93 2.88 26.46
N PRO A 194 26.04 3.43 26.98
CA PRO A 194 26.66 3.09 28.26
C PRO A 194 26.68 4.31 29.21
N GLY A 195 26.96 4.09 30.50
CA GLY A 195 27.17 5.12 31.52
C GLY A 195 28.08 4.59 32.64
N PRO A 196 28.92 5.42 33.28
CA PRO A 196 30.16 4.94 33.90
C PRO A 196 30.02 4.36 35.32
N CYS A 197 30.98 3.49 35.67
CA CYS A 197 31.25 3.00 37.03
C CYS A 197 31.77 4.12 37.95
N PRO A 198 31.48 4.08 39.26
CA PRO A 198 32.42 3.53 40.26
C PRO A 198 31.75 2.50 41.20
N HIS A 199 32.35 1.37 41.59
CA HIS A 199 33.49 1.12 42.50
C HIS A 199 33.04 0.81 43.96
N VAL A 200 33.56 -0.30 44.53
CA VAL A 200 33.31 -0.87 45.89
C VAL A 200 31.85 -1.31 46.18
N SER A 201 31.45 -2.50 46.66
CA SER A 201 32.04 -3.78 47.16
C SER A 201 31.75 -4.10 48.64
N VAL A 202 31.56 -5.40 48.93
CA VAL A 202 31.52 -6.07 50.26
C VAL A 202 30.25 -5.92 51.13
N ILE A 203 29.31 -6.83 50.87
CA ILE A 203 28.58 -7.71 51.83
C ILE A 203 28.76 -7.42 53.34
N GLN A 204 27.66 -7.04 54.01
CA GLN A 204 27.38 -7.32 55.44
C GLN A 204 25.89 -6.99 55.70
N ARG A 205 25.05 -7.75 56.42
CA ARG A 205 25.16 -9.09 57.04
C ARG A 205 23.95 -9.95 56.55
N LEU A 206 23.33 -10.95 57.21
CA LEU A 206 23.39 -11.60 58.53
C LEU A 206 24.08 -12.98 58.47
N LEU A 207 24.14 -13.67 59.61
CA LEU A 207 24.45 -15.11 59.71
C LEU A 207 23.46 -15.79 60.66
N TRP A 208 23.25 -17.09 60.45
CA TRP A 208 22.73 -18.04 61.45
C TRP A 208 23.92 -18.75 62.13
N GLU A 209 23.66 -19.52 63.19
CA GLU A 209 24.58 -19.57 64.34
C GLU A 209 25.59 -20.75 64.37
N THR A 210 26.84 -20.37 64.63
CA THR A 210 27.88 -21.06 65.45
C THR A 210 28.02 -22.59 65.49
N ASN A 211 29.21 -23.04 65.05
CA ASN A 211 30.13 -23.98 65.73
C ASN A 211 29.61 -25.28 66.40
N THR A 212 29.87 -26.37 65.67
CA THR A 212 30.52 -27.63 66.14
C THR A 212 31.64 -27.49 67.19
N PRO A 213 32.17 -28.58 67.82
CA PRO A 213 31.61 -29.94 68.09
C PRO A 213 31.99 -30.56 69.48
N GLN A 214 31.59 -31.83 69.71
CA GLN A 214 32.32 -32.95 70.37
C GLN A 214 31.64 -33.69 71.56
N LYS A 215 31.89 -35.02 71.59
CA LYS A 215 31.98 -35.95 72.73
C LYS A 215 30.74 -36.39 73.53
N LEU A 216 30.33 -37.63 73.25
CA LEU A 216 30.00 -38.66 74.27
C LEU A 216 31.25 -38.99 75.15
N PRO A 217 31.19 -39.71 76.31
CA PRO A 217 30.15 -40.70 76.68
C PRO A 217 29.72 -40.83 78.18
N LEU A 218 28.63 -41.61 78.36
CA LEU A 218 28.37 -42.65 79.40
C LEU A 218 28.31 -42.37 80.93
N ILE A 219 27.27 -42.99 81.52
CA ILE A 219 27.17 -43.62 82.87
C ILE A 219 27.09 -42.68 84.11
N ARG A 220 25.90 -42.61 84.70
CA ARG A 220 25.59 -43.41 85.89
C ARG A 220 24.12 -43.81 85.95
#